data_AF-A0A816D5M1-F1
#
_entry.id   AF-A0A816D5M1-F1
#
_cell.length_a   1.000
_cell.length_b   1.000
_cell.length_c   1.000
_cell.angle_alpha   90.00
_cell.angle_beta   90.00
_cell.angle_gamma   90.00
#
_symmetry.space_group_name_H-M   'P 1'
#
loop_
_entity.id
_entity.type
_entity.pdbx_description
1 polymer ?
#
loop_
_entity_poly.entity_id
_entity_poly.type
_entity_poly.pdbx_seq_one_letter_code
_entity_poly.pdbx_strand_id
1 'polypeptide(L)'
;MQKNTDTSRGSVAGLSMDNQEKLLADALQNVRQHAFAMKRVLDQQSVMEGLKHAANMLGELRTSLLSPKNYYELHVVVVEELHHLELYLTDEFEHGRGSHDLYEVVQYAGNIVPRLYLLITIGHVYIRANELPRREVLRDLVEMCRGVQHPLRGLFLRNYLLQCAKSLLPDTEEENQEENKSGTILDSLDFILLNFSEMNKLWVRMQYQGHTRDLQRREQERRELRILVGTNLVRLSELECVNVERYKTVS
;
A
#
# COMPACT_ATOMS: atom_id res chain seq x y z
N MET A 1 -6.58 32.78 -7.07
CA MET A 1 -5.28 32.37 -6.48
C MET A 1 -5.54 31.89 -5.05
N GLN A 2 -5.82 30.60 -4.89
CA GLN A 2 -6.07 29.98 -3.58
C GLN A 2 -4.75 29.45 -3.05
N LYS A 3 -4.33 29.95 -1.88
CA LYS A 3 -3.12 29.50 -1.18
C LYS A 3 -3.35 28.07 -0.68
N ASN A 4 -2.58 27.13 -1.20
CA ASN A 4 -2.36 25.82 -0.59
C ASN A 4 -1.73 26.01 0.80
N THR A 5 -2.50 25.77 1.86
CA THR A 5 -1.97 25.68 3.21
C THR A 5 -1.38 24.29 3.43
N ASP A 6 -0.07 24.30 3.37
CA ASP A 6 0.91 23.34 3.88
C ASP A 6 0.42 22.53 5.10
N THR A 7 0.05 21.26 4.90
CA THR A 7 -0.36 20.32 5.97
C THR A 7 0.84 19.59 6.59
N SER A 8 2.06 20.10 6.41
CA SER A 8 3.30 19.37 6.68
C SER A 8 3.88 19.56 8.10
N ARG A 9 3.19 20.24 9.03
CA ARG A 9 3.75 20.58 10.37
C ARG A 9 2.81 20.37 11.57
N GLY A 10 1.95 19.33 11.55
CA GLY A 10 1.24 18.90 12.75
C GLY A 10 2.09 17.94 13.57
N SER A 11 2.74 18.42 14.63
CA SER A 11 3.38 17.52 15.61
C SER A 11 2.29 16.76 16.38
N VAL A 12 2.34 15.43 16.36
CA VAL A 12 1.49 14.54 17.19
C VAL A 12 1.79 14.70 18.69
N ALA A 13 2.88 15.42 19.03
CA ALA A 13 3.33 15.65 20.40
C ALA A 13 2.38 16.62 21.14
N GLY A 14 1.33 16.06 21.76
CA GLY A 14 0.52 16.78 22.75
C GLY A 14 -1.00 16.60 22.64
N LEU A 15 -1.52 15.79 21.71
CA LEU A 15 -2.96 15.52 21.67
C LEU A 15 -3.36 14.56 22.80
N SER A 16 -4.35 14.96 23.60
CA SER A 16 -5.00 14.12 24.62
C SER A 16 -5.49 12.79 24.01
N MET A 17 -5.58 11.73 24.81
CA MET A 17 -6.15 10.44 24.38
C MET A 17 -7.57 10.63 23.82
N ASP A 18 -8.41 11.42 24.49
CA ASP A 18 -9.76 11.75 24.03
C ASP A 18 -9.78 12.42 22.65
N ASN A 19 -8.76 13.25 22.35
CA ASN A 19 -8.64 13.88 21.04
C ASN A 19 -8.20 12.87 19.97
N GLN A 20 -7.35 11.90 20.32
CA GLN A 20 -6.93 10.84 19.41
C GLN A 20 -8.08 9.88 19.07
N GLU A 21 -8.91 9.54 20.05
CA GLU A 21 -10.11 8.71 19.84
C GLU A 21 -11.14 9.44 18.98
N LYS A 22 -11.36 10.73 19.22
CA LYS A 22 -12.26 11.54 18.40
C LYS A 22 -11.80 11.65 16.95
N LEU A 23 -10.51 11.96 16.73
CA LEU A 23 -9.93 12.03 15.39
C LEU A 23 -10.06 10.70 14.64
N LEU A 24 -9.84 9.58 15.33
CA LEU A 24 -10.00 8.26 14.75
C LEU A 24 -11.46 7.98 14.42
N ALA A 25 -12.39 8.28 15.33
CA ALA A 25 -13.83 8.07 15.11
C ALA A 25 -14.35 8.87 13.91
N ASP A 26 -13.95 10.14 13.79
CA ASP A 26 -14.33 11.01 12.66
C ASP A 26 -13.79 10.43 11.33
N ALA A 27 -12.52 10.02 11.30
CA ALA A 27 -11.91 9.41 10.11
C ALA A 27 -12.60 8.08 9.73
N LEU A 28 -12.88 7.22 10.71
CA LEU A 28 -13.58 5.95 10.48
C LEU A 28 -15.02 6.17 10.00
N GLN A 29 -15.69 7.20 10.48
CA GLN A 29 -17.03 7.56 10.02
C GLN A 29 -17.00 7.98 8.54
N ASN A 30 -16.04 8.81 8.13
CA ASN A 30 -15.86 9.20 6.73
C ASN A 30 -15.54 7.99 5.84
N VAL A 31 -14.65 7.10 6.30
CA VAL A 31 -14.33 5.85 5.59
C VAL A 31 -15.59 5.02 5.36
N ARG A 32 -16.40 4.79 6.40
CA ARG A 32 -17.66 4.01 6.28
C ARG A 32 -18.66 4.67 5.34
N GLN A 33 -18.80 5.99 5.37
CA GLN A 33 -19.70 6.71 4.47
C GLN A 33 -19.28 6.56 3.00
N HIS A 34 -17.99 6.75 2.71
CA HIS A 34 -17.46 6.61 1.35
C HIS A 34 -17.45 5.15 0.88
N ALA A 35 -17.14 4.19 1.75
CA ALA A 35 -17.20 2.77 1.45
C ALA A 35 -18.64 2.31 1.11
N PHE A 36 -19.63 2.76 1.87
CA PHE A 36 -21.03 2.47 1.57
C PHE A 36 -21.45 3.06 0.22
N ALA A 37 -21.07 4.31 -0.04
CA ALA A 37 -21.35 4.96 -1.32
C ALA A 37 -20.66 4.23 -2.50
N MET A 38 -19.40 3.81 -2.31
CA MET A 38 -18.62 3.01 -3.26
C MET A 38 -19.36 1.73 -3.62
N LYS A 39 -19.70 0.88 -2.62
CA LYS A 39 -20.41 -0.38 -2.86
C LYS A 39 -21.71 -0.16 -3.64
N ARG A 40 -22.49 0.85 -3.26
CA ARG A 40 -23.76 1.18 -3.93
C ARG A 40 -23.59 1.58 -5.40
N VAL A 41 -22.53 2.32 -5.76
CA VAL A 41 -22.30 2.69 -7.16
C VAL A 41 -21.68 1.56 -7.98
N LEU A 42 -20.93 0.65 -7.33
CA LEU A 42 -20.44 -0.58 -7.96
C LEU A 42 -21.60 -1.54 -8.28
N ASP A 43 -22.61 -1.64 -7.41
CA ASP A 43 -23.84 -2.40 -7.70
C ASP A 43 -24.58 -1.86 -8.94
N GLN A 44 -24.41 -0.57 -9.25
CA GLN A 44 -24.96 0.10 -10.44
C GLN A 44 -24.02 0.04 -11.65
N GLN A 45 -22.96 -0.77 -11.59
CA GLN A 45 -21.93 -0.93 -12.63
C GLN A 45 -21.18 0.37 -12.97
N SER A 46 -21.12 1.33 -12.04
CA SER A 46 -20.39 2.59 -12.22
C SER A 46 -19.01 2.54 -11.58
N VAL A 47 -18.06 1.87 -12.25
CA VAL A 47 -16.68 1.71 -11.77
C VAL A 47 -16.00 3.05 -11.49
N MET A 48 -16.16 4.03 -12.38
CA MET A 48 -15.48 5.32 -12.29
C MET A 48 -15.92 6.12 -11.05
N GLU A 49 -17.22 6.16 -10.76
CA GLU A 49 -17.73 6.80 -9.53
C GLU A 49 -17.34 5.98 -8.29
N GLY A 50 -17.26 4.64 -8.42
CA GLY A 50 -16.73 3.77 -7.37
C GLY A 50 -15.28 4.12 -6.99
N LEU A 51 -14.41 4.26 -7.99
CA LEU A 51 -13.01 4.67 -7.81
C LEU A 51 -12.88 6.06 -7.19
N LYS A 52 -13.79 6.99 -7.52
CA LYS A 52 -13.82 8.31 -6.90
C LYS A 52 -14.19 8.25 -5.42
N HIS A 53 -15.18 7.44 -5.05
CA HIS A 53 -15.49 7.19 -3.64
C HIS A 53 -14.35 6.49 -2.90
N ALA A 54 -13.70 5.51 -3.52
CA ALA A 54 -12.51 4.87 -2.99
C ALA A 54 -11.35 5.86 -2.78
N ALA A 55 -11.10 6.75 -3.75
CA ALA A 55 -10.08 7.79 -3.63
C ALA A 55 -10.36 8.77 -2.48
N ASN A 56 -11.64 9.13 -2.26
CA ASN A 56 -12.05 9.98 -1.14
C ASN A 56 -11.88 9.27 0.21
N MET A 57 -12.27 7.99 0.30
CA MET A 57 -12.02 7.13 1.47
C MET A 57 -10.53 7.07 1.81
N LEU A 58 -9.69 6.82 0.81
CA LEU A 58 -8.23 6.81 0.94
C LEU A 58 -7.63 8.16 1.30
N GLY A 59 -8.39 9.25 1.13
CA GLY A 59 -8.02 10.58 1.56
C GLY A 59 -7.72 10.64 3.05
N GLU A 60 -8.39 9.83 3.87
CA GLU A 60 -8.20 9.79 5.33
C GLU A 60 -6.82 9.27 5.74
N LEU A 61 -6.20 8.39 4.93
CA LEU A 61 -4.82 7.92 5.16
C LEU A 61 -3.75 9.01 4.95
N ARG A 62 -4.14 10.19 4.47
CA ARG A 62 -3.24 11.35 4.37
C ARG A 62 -3.06 12.08 5.69
N THR A 63 -3.70 11.66 6.77
CA THR A 63 -3.49 12.27 8.08
C THR A 63 -2.06 12.04 8.60
N SER A 64 -1.54 13.02 9.36
CA SER A 64 -0.36 12.85 10.22
C SER A 64 -0.72 13.08 11.69
N LEU A 65 -2.01 13.21 12.01
CA LEU A 65 -2.45 13.58 13.36
C LEU A 65 -2.67 12.35 14.26
N LEU A 66 -2.79 11.17 13.67
CA LEU A 66 -3.02 9.93 14.39
C LEU A 66 -1.69 9.34 14.89
N SER A 67 -1.73 8.76 16.09
CA SER A 67 -0.69 7.87 16.58
C SER A 67 -0.54 6.64 15.67
N PRO A 68 0.62 5.96 15.68
CA PRO A 68 0.80 4.73 14.88
C PRO A 68 -0.25 3.65 15.14
N LYS A 69 -0.69 3.50 16.39
CA LYS A 69 -1.75 2.57 16.78
C LYS A 69 -3.09 2.94 16.13
N ASN A 70 -3.52 4.19 16.24
CA ASN A 70 -4.79 4.62 15.67
C ASN A 70 -4.74 4.65 14.14
N TYR A 71 -3.58 4.97 13.56
CA TYR A 71 -3.36 4.86 12.13
C TYR A 71 -3.45 3.41 11.65
N TYR A 72 -2.93 2.44 12.42
CA TYR A 72 -3.10 1.01 12.13
C TYR A 72 -4.57 0.61 12.11
N GLU A 73 -5.36 1.03 13.11
CA GLU A 73 -6.80 0.73 13.17
C GLU A 73 -7.56 1.30 11.96
N LEU A 74 -7.28 2.56 11.60
CA LEU A 74 -7.83 3.17 10.38
C LEU A 74 -7.40 2.40 9.12
N HIS A 75 -6.13 2.03 9.03
CA HIS A 75 -5.57 1.33 7.87
C HIS A 75 -6.23 -0.04 7.66
N VAL A 76 -6.45 -0.81 8.73
CA VAL A 76 -7.10 -2.12 8.65
C VAL A 76 -8.48 -2.00 8.02
N VAL A 77 -9.30 -1.05 8.47
CA VAL A 77 -10.65 -0.83 7.94
C VAL A 77 -10.59 -0.39 6.48
N VAL A 78 -9.69 0.52 6.12
CA VAL A 78 -9.55 0.97 4.72
C VAL A 78 -9.11 -0.18 3.80
N VAL A 79 -8.19 -1.04 4.24
CA VAL A 79 -7.73 -2.19 3.45
C VAL A 79 -8.84 -3.23 3.25
N GLU A 80 -9.66 -3.48 4.27
CA GLU A 80 -10.85 -4.34 4.15
C GLU A 80 -11.81 -3.80 3.08
N GLU A 81 -12.06 -2.49 3.08
CA GLU A 81 -12.91 -1.85 2.07
C GLU A 81 -12.29 -1.87 0.66
N LEU A 82 -10.96 -1.73 0.54
CA LEU A 82 -10.27 -1.92 -0.74
C LEU A 82 -10.35 -3.36 -1.25
N HIS A 83 -10.36 -4.36 -0.36
CA HIS A 83 -10.51 -5.74 -0.77
C HIS A 83 -11.88 -6.01 -1.41
N HIS A 84 -12.95 -5.36 -0.94
CA HIS A 84 -14.24 -5.41 -1.63
C HIS A 84 -14.17 -4.84 -3.05
N LEU A 85 -13.46 -3.73 -3.25
CA LEU A 85 -13.24 -3.15 -4.57
C LEU A 85 -12.41 -4.09 -5.47
N GLU A 86 -11.36 -4.68 -4.92
CA GLU A 86 -10.50 -5.66 -5.62
C GLU A 86 -11.30 -6.88 -6.10
N LEU A 87 -12.12 -7.47 -5.21
CA LEU A 87 -12.97 -8.61 -5.54
C LEU A 87 -13.97 -8.28 -6.65
N TYR A 88 -14.64 -7.12 -6.54
CA TYR A 88 -15.58 -6.65 -7.56
C TYR A 88 -14.89 -6.48 -8.91
N LEU A 89 -13.73 -5.81 -8.94
CA LEU A 89 -13.00 -5.61 -10.18
C LEU A 89 -12.52 -6.94 -10.77
N THR A 90 -12.03 -7.85 -9.94
CA THR A 90 -11.62 -9.19 -10.40
C THR A 90 -12.77 -9.91 -11.09
N ASP A 91 -13.98 -9.90 -10.50
CA ASP A 91 -15.19 -10.49 -11.10
C ASP A 91 -15.54 -9.83 -12.45
N GLU A 92 -15.49 -8.51 -12.53
CA GLU A 92 -15.77 -7.79 -13.79
C GLU A 92 -14.78 -8.17 -14.91
N PHE A 93 -13.49 -8.34 -14.59
CA PHE A 93 -12.49 -8.78 -15.56
C PHE A 93 -12.67 -10.25 -15.97
N GLU A 94 -12.98 -11.15 -15.03
CA GLU A 94 -13.25 -12.57 -15.33
C GLU A 94 -14.46 -12.75 -16.25
N HIS A 95 -15.45 -11.86 -16.16
CA HIS A 95 -16.61 -11.86 -17.05
C HIS A 95 -16.44 -11.03 -18.33
N GLY A 96 -15.23 -10.50 -18.61
CA GLY A 96 -14.94 -9.71 -19.81
C GLY A 96 -15.60 -8.34 -19.85
N ARG A 97 -16.02 -7.80 -18.70
CA ARG A 97 -16.57 -6.44 -18.53
C ARG A 97 -15.51 -5.44 -18.02
N GLY A 98 -14.28 -5.89 -17.83
CA GLY A 98 -13.16 -5.07 -17.39
C GLY A 98 -12.85 -3.92 -18.35
N SER A 99 -12.53 -2.76 -17.78
CA SER A 99 -12.03 -1.62 -18.57
C SER A 99 -10.51 -1.67 -18.64
N HIS A 100 -9.94 -1.68 -19.85
CA HIS A 100 -8.49 -1.80 -20.08
C HIS A 100 -7.68 -0.57 -19.62
N ASP A 101 -8.32 0.58 -19.39
CA ASP A 101 -7.63 1.85 -19.10
C ASP A 101 -7.56 2.19 -17.60
N LEU A 102 -8.09 1.34 -16.71
CA LEU A 102 -8.18 1.65 -15.27
C LEU A 102 -6.80 1.91 -14.64
N TYR A 103 -5.76 1.20 -15.09
CA TYR A 103 -4.39 1.38 -14.59
C TYR A 103 -3.84 2.79 -14.89
N GLU A 104 -4.21 3.38 -16.03
CA GLU A 104 -3.87 4.76 -16.37
C GLU A 104 -4.79 5.75 -15.63
N VAL A 105 -6.09 5.46 -15.63
CA VAL A 105 -7.13 6.33 -15.06
C VAL A 105 -6.84 6.68 -13.60
N VAL A 106 -6.46 5.72 -12.77
CA VAL A 106 -6.21 5.99 -11.35
C VAL A 106 -4.98 6.84 -11.10
N GLN A 107 -4.05 6.93 -12.06
CA GLN A 107 -2.89 7.81 -11.96
C GLN A 107 -3.26 9.29 -12.04
N TYR A 108 -4.43 9.62 -12.59
CA TYR A 108 -4.96 11.00 -12.59
C TYR A 108 -5.42 11.48 -11.20
N ALA A 109 -5.52 10.60 -10.20
CA ALA A 109 -5.86 10.99 -8.83
C ALA A 109 -4.82 11.98 -8.28
N GLY A 110 -5.22 13.23 -8.00
CA GLY A 110 -4.28 14.31 -7.65
C GLY A 110 -3.43 14.05 -6.39
N ASN A 111 -3.96 13.30 -5.42
CA ASN A 111 -3.25 12.98 -4.18
C ASN A 111 -2.49 11.66 -4.28
N ILE A 112 -1.20 11.68 -3.95
CA ILE A 112 -0.30 10.53 -4.11
C ILE A 112 -0.68 9.30 -3.27
N VAL A 113 -1.18 9.48 -2.05
CA VAL A 113 -1.56 8.34 -1.19
C VAL A 113 -2.76 7.58 -1.78
N PRO A 114 -3.93 8.22 -2.03
CA PRO A 114 -5.02 7.57 -2.75
C PRO A 114 -4.60 6.97 -4.10
N ARG A 115 -3.80 7.69 -4.87
CA ARG A 115 -3.29 7.23 -6.17
C ARG A 115 -2.57 5.89 -6.05
N LEU A 116 -1.61 5.78 -5.14
CA LEU A 116 -0.77 4.58 -5.04
C LEU A 116 -1.54 3.39 -4.45
N TYR A 117 -2.44 3.59 -3.49
CA TYR A 117 -3.29 2.50 -3.01
C TYR A 117 -4.17 1.95 -4.14
N LEU A 118 -4.85 2.81 -4.91
CA LEU A 118 -5.65 2.38 -6.06
C LEU A 118 -4.80 1.73 -7.16
N LEU A 119 -3.61 2.28 -7.44
CA LEU A 119 -2.68 1.72 -8.42
C LEU A 119 -2.23 0.31 -8.02
N ILE A 120 -1.96 0.07 -6.74
CA ILE A 120 -1.64 -1.27 -6.23
C ILE A 120 -2.84 -2.21 -6.36
N THR A 121 -4.05 -1.77 -5.97
CA THR A 121 -5.26 -2.59 -6.07
C THR A 121 -5.53 -3.00 -7.51
N ILE A 122 -5.47 -2.06 -8.45
CA ILE A 122 -5.73 -2.32 -9.87
C ILE A 122 -4.57 -3.11 -10.50
N GLY A 123 -3.33 -2.80 -10.14
CA GLY A 123 -2.17 -3.58 -10.57
C GLY A 123 -2.29 -5.05 -10.16
N HIS A 124 -2.77 -5.33 -8.95
CA HIS A 124 -3.06 -6.69 -8.51
C HIS A 124 -4.12 -7.36 -9.40
N VAL A 125 -5.24 -6.69 -9.66
CA VAL A 125 -6.32 -7.21 -10.53
C VAL A 125 -5.82 -7.47 -11.96
N TYR A 126 -5.03 -6.54 -12.53
CA TYR A 126 -4.53 -6.65 -13.90
C TYR A 126 -3.54 -7.79 -14.08
N ILE A 127 -2.68 -8.03 -13.08
CA ILE A 127 -1.80 -9.20 -13.09
C ILE A 127 -2.62 -10.49 -13.04
N ARG A 128 -3.66 -10.55 -12.20
CA ARG A 128 -4.54 -11.73 -12.09
C ARG A 128 -5.35 -11.99 -13.35
N ALA A 129 -5.84 -10.93 -13.99
CA ALA A 129 -6.57 -11.00 -15.25
C ALA A 129 -5.66 -11.24 -16.46
N ASN A 130 -4.33 -11.30 -16.27
CA ASN A 130 -3.33 -11.45 -17.32
C ASN A 130 -3.39 -10.36 -18.40
N GLU A 131 -3.83 -9.15 -18.02
CA GLU A 131 -3.95 -7.98 -18.88
C GLU A 131 -2.60 -7.26 -19.09
N LEU A 132 -1.74 -7.28 -18.05
CA LEU A 132 -0.42 -6.68 -18.09
C LEU A 132 0.66 -7.66 -17.63
N PRO A 133 1.89 -7.53 -18.16
CA PRO A 133 3.01 -8.39 -17.75
C PRO A 133 3.35 -8.16 -16.28
N ARG A 134 3.25 -9.25 -15.51
CA ARG A 134 3.47 -9.28 -14.06
C ARG A 134 4.78 -8.62 -13.62
N ARG A 135 5.88 -8.93 -14.30
CA ARG A 135 7.21 -8.39 -14.01
C ARG A 135 7.25 -6.87 -14.08
N GLU A 136 6.68 -6.28 -15.13
CA GLU A 136 6.71 -4.84 -15.35
C GLU A 136 5.84 -4.11 -14.33
N VAL A 137 4.64 -4.65 -14.05
CA VAL A 137 3.72 -4.06 -13.06
C VAL A 137 4.32 -4.12 -11.66
N LEU A 138 4.89 -5.25 -11.22
CA LEU A 138 5.51 -5.35 -9.89
C LEU A 138 6.69 -4.38 -9.74
N ARG A 139 7.52 -4.25 -10.79
CA ARG A 139 8.62 -3.31 -10.81
C ARG A 139 8.14 -1.85 -10.77
N ASP A 140 7.12 -1.50 -11.55
CA ASP A 140 6.54 -0.16 -11.53
C ASP A 140 5.95 0.18 -10.17
N LEU A 141 5.14 -0.72 -9.57
CA LEU A 141 4.51 -0.49 -8.27
C LEU A 141 5.53 -0.23 -7.15
N VAL A 142 6.63 -0.99 -7.09
CA VAL A 142 7.66 -0.79 -6.04
C VAL A 142 8.46 0.51 -6.24
N GLU A 143 8.70 0.90 -7.50
CA GLU A 143 9.36 2.15 -7.87
C GLU A 143 8.46 3.36 -7.59
N MET A 144 7.18 3.31 -7.97
CA MET A 144 6.19 4.35 -7.73
C MET A 144 5.95 4.60 -6.24
N CYS A 145 6.06 3.56 -5.41
CA CYS A 145 6.02 3.68 -3.94
C CYS A 145 7.15 4.55 -3.35
N ARG A 146 8.23 4.85 -4.10
CA ARG A 146 9.26 5.83 -3.67
C ARG A 146 8.70 7.24 -3.55
N GLY A 147 7.56 7.55 -4.17
CA GLY A 147 6.92 8.86 -4.05
C GLY A 147 6.45 9.20 -2.62
N VAL A 148 6.25 8.22 -1.74
CA VAL A 148 5.79 8.44 -0.34
C VAL A 148 6.96 8.32 0.63
N GLN A 149 7.57 9.45 0.95
CA GLN A 149 8.73 9.54 1.86
C GLN A 149 8.38 9.74 3.33
N HIS A 150 7.09 9.95 3.65
CA HIS A 150 6.62 10.08 5.02
C HIS A 150 6.68 8.70 5.72
N PRO A 151 7.43 8.52 6.82
CA PRO A 151 7.68 7.21 7.42
C PRO A 151 6.44 6.38 7.75
N LEU A 152 5.48 6.92 8.50
CA LEU A 152 4.28 6.18 8.87
C LEU A 152 3.49 5.73 7.64
N ARG A 153 3.02 6.68 6.82
CA ARG A 153 2.25 6.42 5.60
C ARG A 153 2.98 5.51 4.61
N GLY A 154 4.29 5.71 4.44
CA GLY A 154 5.12 4.91 3.54
C GLY A 154 5.29 3.47 4.01
N LEU A 155 5.46 3.23 5.33
CA LEU A 155 5.52 1.88 5.89
C LEU A 155 4.21 1.12 5.67
N PHE A 156 3.07 1.77 5.91
CA PHE A 156 1.76 1.17 5.69
C PHE A 156 1.46 0.91 4.20
N LEU A 157 1.77 1.87 3.32
CA LEU A 157 1.61 1.68 1.88
C LEU A 157 2.46 0.51 1.36
N ARG A 158 3.73 0.43 1.78
CA ARG A 158 4.65 -0.65 1.38
C ARG A 158 4.28 -2.00 1.98
N ASN A 159 3.67 -2.00 3.17
CA ASN A 159 3.11 -3.22 3.75
C ASN A 159 1.88 -3.69 2.97
N TYR A 160 1.00 -2.77 2.56
CA TYR A 160 -0.13 -3.08 1.68
C TYR A 160 0.35 -3.65 0.34
N LEU A 161 1.37 -3.04 -0.29
CA LEU A 161 2.01 -3.56 -1.50
C LEU A 161 2.47 -5.01 -1.32
N LEU A 162 3.18 -5.32 -0.21
CA LEU A 162 3.69 -6.66 0.07
C LEU A 162 2.57 -7.68 0.34
N GLN A 163 1.44 -7.24 0.88
CA GLN A 163 0.25 -8.08 1.08
C GLN A 163 -0.38 -8.44 -0.27
N CYS A 164 -0.64 -7.46 -1.12
CA CYS A 164 -1.19 -7.68 -2.47
C CYS A 164 -0.24 -8.50 -3.35
N ALA A 165 1.07 -8.27 -3.26
CA ALA A 165 2.04 -9.00 -4.08
C ALA A 165 2.15 -10.49 -3.70
N LYS A 166 1.69 -10.92 -2.52
CA LYS A 166 1.90 -12.29 -2.00
C LYS A 166 1.58 -13.38 -3.02
N SER A 167 0.38 -13.30 -3.59
CA SER A 167 -0.19 -14.28 -4.52
C SER A 167 0.39 -14.16 -5.93
N LEU A 168 1.17 -13.11 -6.19
CA LEU A 168 1.63 -12.73 -7.52
C LEU A 168 3.12 -12.99 -7.74
N LEU A 169 3.92 -13.02 -6.68
CA LEU A 169 5.38 -13.18 -6.79
C LEU A 169 5.75 -14.45 -7.60
N PRO A 170 6.53 -14.32 -8.68
CA PRO A 170 7.08 -15.47 -9.38
C PRO A 170 7.97 -16.34 -8.48
N ASP A 171 7.78 -17.66 -8.53
CA ASP A 171 8.56 -18.65 -7.76
C ASP A 171 8.95 -19.84 -8.66
N THR A 172 9.44 -19.53 -9.87
CA THR A 172 9.92 -20.52 -10.83
C THR A 172 11.36 -20.22 -11.27
N GLU A 173 12.10 -21.28 -11.57
CA GLU A 173 13.46 -21.21 -12.13
C GLU A 173 13.44 -21.02 -13.66
N GLU A 174 14.55 -20.55 -14.23
CA GLU A 174 14.70 -20.03 -15.62
C GLU A 174 14.61 -21.10 -16.74
N GLU A 175 13.76 -22.12 -16.63
CA GLU A 175 13.78 -23.25 -17.57
C GLU A 175 12.95 -23.01 -18.85
N ASN A 176 11.96 -22.09 -18.87
CA ASN A 176 11.09 -21.88 -20.04
C ASN A 176 11.12 -20.44 -20.59
N GLN A 177 11.62 -20.30 -21.82
CA GLN A 177 11.73 -19.01 -22.52
C GLN A 177 10.38 -18.32 -22.79
N GLU A 178 9.27 -19.05 -22.81
CA GLU A 178 7.92 -18.49 -22.97
C GLU A 178 7.33 -17.96 -21.64
N GLU A 179 7.73 -18.52 -20.50
CA GLU A 179 7.34 -18.05 -19.14
C GLU A 179 8.15 -16.83 -18.67
N ASN A 180 9.26 -16.50 -19.36
CA ASN A 180 10.10 -15.34 -19.04
C ASN A 180 9.40 -13.97 -19.13
N LYS A 181 8.22 -13.88 -19.76
CA LYS A 181 7.39 -12.66 -19.72
C LYS A 181 6.69 -12.46 -18.36
N SER A 182 6.54 -13.52 -17.57
CA SER A 182 5.85 -13.51 -16.27
C SER A 182 6.76 -13.15 -15.08
N GLY A 183 8.08 -13.14 -15.30
CA GLY A 183 9.10 -12.87 -14.29
C GLY A 183 9.63 -14.16 -13.63
N THR A 184 10.79 -14.04 -12.96
CA THR A 184 11.48 -15.17 -12.31
C THR A 184 11.59 -14.96 -10.80
N ILE A 185 12.06 -15.98 -10.08
CA ILE A 185 12.40 -15.85 -8.66
C ILE A 185 13.36 -14.67 -8.37
N LEU A 186 14.23 -14.30 -9.32
CA LEU A 186 15.13 -13.15 -9.15
C LEU A 186 14.35 -11.84 -9.10
N ASP A 187 13.33 -11.67 -9.95
CA ASP A 187 12.47 -10.49 -9.91
C ASP A 187 11.71 -10.41 -8.57
N SER A 188 11.28 -11.53 -8.01
CA SER A 188 10.67 -11.60 -6.66
C SER A 188 11.63 -11.19 -5.56
N LEU A 189 12.87 -11.68 -5.60
CA LEU A 189 13.91 -11.31 -4.64
C LEU A 189 14.22 -9.81 -4.71
N ASP A 190 14.45 -9.29 -5.92
CA ASP A 190 14.72 -7.88 -6.14
C ASP A 190 13.56 -7.00 -5.65
N PHE A 191 12.32 -7.40 -5.93
CA PHE A 191 11.12 -6.71 -5.46
C PHE A 191 11.08 -6.65 -3.92
N ILE A 192 11.21 -7.79 -3.24
CA ILE A 192 11.11 -7.84 -1.77
C ILE A 192 12.30 -7.12 -1.12
N LEU A 193 13.51 -7.28 -1.62
CA LEU A 193 14.70 -6.64 -1.08
C LEU A 193 14.68 -5.12 -1.27
N LEU A 194 14.23 -4.65 -2.43
CA LEU A 194 14.02 -3.23 -2.66
C LEU A 194 12.96 -2.68 -1.71
N ASN A 195 11.83 -3.38 -1.54
CA ASN A 195 10.79 -2.96 -0.61
C ASN A 195 11.29 -2.95 0.84
N PHE A 196 12.03 -3.98 1.26
CA PHE A 196 12.65 -4.08 2.58
C PHE A 196 13.63 -2.94 2.84
N SER A 197 14.52 -2.65 1.89
CA SER A 197 15.50 -1.56 1.99
C SER A 197 14.81 -0.21 2.18
N GLU A 198 13.78 0.09 1.38
CA GLU A 198 13.01 1.33 1.51
C GLU A 198 12.19 1.40 2.80
N MET A 199 11.56 0.30 3.22
CA MET A 199 10.85 0.23 4.52
C MET A 199 11.82 0.42 5.68
N ASN A 200 13.00 -0.19 5.65
CA ASN A 200 14.02 -0.02 6.68
C ASN A 200 14.52 1.43 6.73
N LYS A 201 14.74 2.09 5.58
CA LYS A 201 15.09 3.52 5.52
C LYS A 201 14.01 4.40 6.16
N LEU A 202 12.73 4.14 5.85
CA LEU A 202 11.60 4.86 6.44
C LEU A 202 11.54 4.65 7.96
N TRP A 203 11.69 3.40 8.41
CA TRP A 203 11.68 3.03 9.82
C TRP A 203 12.83 3.66 10.61
N VAL A 204 14.05 3.68 10.05
CA VAL A 204 15.20 4.39 10.64
C VAL A 204 14.94 5.90 10.67
N ARG A 205 14.35 6.47 9.61
CA ARG A 205 14.01 7.90 9.54
C ARG A 205 13.06 8.34 10.67
N MET A 206 12.21 7.45 11.17
CA MET A 206 11.34 7.75 12.33
C MET A 206 12.13 8.17 13.57
N GLN A 207 13.36 7.68 13.75
CA GLN A 207 14.21 8.05 14.89
C GLN A 207 14.44 9.56 14.96
N TYR A 208 14.60 10.18 13.78
CA TYR A 208 15.01 11.57 13.61
C TYR A 208 13.85 12.53 13.33
N GLN A 209 12.61 12.05 13.25
CA GLN A 209 11.44 12.91 13.06
C GLN A 209 10.99 13.55 14.37
N GLY A 210 10.62 14.83 14.35
CA GLY A 210 10.06 15.52 15.51
C GLY A 210 11.10 15.98 16.54
N HIS A 211 10.63 16.39 17.72
CA HIS A 211 11.47 17.05 18.73
C HIS A 211 12.28 16.05 19.56
N THR A 212 13.51 16.40 19.96
CA THR A 212 14.38 15.56 20.79
C THR A 212 13.72 15.10 22.10
N ARG A 213 12.80 15.88 22.67
CA ARG A 213 12.07 15.55 23.91
C ARG A 213 11.18 14.31 23.77
N ASP A 214 10.70 14.00 22.57
CA ASP A 214 9.79 12.87 22.33
C ASP A 214 10.55 11.57 21.93
N LEU A 215 11.87 11.52 22.13
CA LEU A 215 12.73 10.41 21.73
C LEU A 215 12.25 9.05 22.24
N GLN A 216 11.96 8.95 23.55
CA GLN A 216 11.50 7.70 24.17
C GLN A 216 10.17 7.20 23.57
N ARG A 217 9.23 8.12 23.33
CA ARG A 217 7.94 7.82 22.70
C ARG A 217 8.14 7.31 21.27
N ARG A 218 9.00 7.96 20.49
CA ARG A 218 9.32 7.52 19.12
C ARG A 218 9.99 6.16 19.09
N GLU A 219 10.88 5.87 20.05
CA GLU A 219 11.49 4.55 20.15
C GLU A 219 10.45 3.46 20.42
N GLN A 220 9.45 3.74 21.26
CA GLN A 220 8.34 2.83 21.51
C GLN A 220 7.48 2.63 20.25
N GLU A 221 7.04 3.72 19.61
CA GLU A 221 6.29 3.69 18.36
C GLU A 221 7.05 2.94 17.25
N ARG A 222 8.38 3.14 17.17
CA ARG A 222 9.25 2.43 16.23
C ARG A 222 9.34 0.93 16.53
N ARG A 223 9.38 0.53 17.81
CA ARG A 223 9.35 -0.90 18.19
C ARG A 223 8.05 -1.58 17.78
N GLU A 224 6.92 -0.88 17.88
CA GLU A 224 5.62 -1.41 17.46
C GLU A 224 5.58 -1.64 15.95
N LEU A 225 6.10 -0.70 15.16
CA LEU A 225 6.10 -0.79 13.70
C LEU A 225 7.18 -1.72 13.10
N ARG A 226 8.10 -2.25 13.92
CA ARG A 226 9.18 -3.15 13.43
C ARG A 226 8.63 -4.39 12.72
N ILE A 227 7.45 -4.85 13.13
CA ILE A 227 6.80 -6.02 12.54
C ILE A 227 6.48 -5.80 11.06
N LEU A 228 6.12 -4.58 10.65
CA LEU A 228 5.83 -4.24 9.26
C LEU A 228 7.05 -4.41 8.37
N VAL A 229 8.23 -4.04 8.87
CA VAL A 229 9.51 -4.21 8.16
C VAL A 229 9.87 -5.70 8.13
N GLY A 230 9.73 -6.39 9.26
CA GLY A 230 10.02 -7.82 9.40
C GLY A 230 9.17 -8.72 8.50
N THR A 231 7.96 -8.30 8.11
CA THR A 231 7.11 -9.06 7.18
C THR A 231 7.80 -9.31 5.83
N ASN A 232 8.70 -8.44 5.37
CA ASN A 232 9.47 -8.69 4.15
C ASN A 232 10.39 -9.91 4.29
N LEU A 233 11.03 -10.09 5.45
CA LEU A 233 11.92 -11.22 5.70
C LEU A 233 11.14 -12.53 5.80
N VAL A 234 9.96 -12.48 6.42
CA VAL A 234 9.04 -13.62 6.42
C VAL A 234 8.66 -13.98 4.98
N ARG A 235 8.33 -12.99 4.15
CA ARG A 235 7.99 -13.24 2.75
C ARG A 235 9.15 -13.83 1.95
N LEU A 236 10.39 -13.40 2.18
CA LEU A 236 11.57 -14.03 1.57
C LEU A 236 11.71 -15.51 1.96
N SER A 237 11.43 -15.86 3.21
CA SER A 237 11.50 -17.24 3.69
C SER A 237 10.37 -18.14 3.17
N GLU A 238 9.28 -17.55 2.67
CA GLU A 238 8.16 -18.28 2.07
C GLU A 238 8.41 -18.67 0.61
N LEU A 239 9.48 -18.16 -0.03
CA LEU A 239 9.83 -18.50 -1.42
C LEU A 239 10.53 -19.86 -1.48
N GLU A 240 9.96 -20.81 -2.22
CA GLU A 240 10.43 -22.20 -2.25
C GLU A 240 11.74 -22.34 -3.04
N CYS A 241 11.94 -21.53 -4.08
CA CYS A 241 13.14 -21.57 -4.92
C CYS A 241 14.37 -20.87 -4.31
N VAL A 242 14.31 -20.40 -3.05
CA VAL A 242 15.47 -19.78 -2.38
C VAL A 242 16.37 -20.86 -1.79
N ASN A 243 17.32 -21.33 -2.61
CA ASN A 243 18.33 -22.29 -2.17
C ASN A 243 19.41 -21.63 -1.27
N VAL A 244 20.19 -22.47 -0.56
CA VAL A 244 21.25 -22.04 0.38
C VAL A 244 22.31 -21.17 -0.31
N GLU A 245 22.57 -21.42 -1.59
CA GLU A 245 23.56 -20.66 -2.37
C GLU A 245 23.05 -19.25 -2.64
N ARG A 246 21.83 -19.11 -3.19
CA ARG A 246 21.14 -17.83 -3.42
C ARG A 246 21.02 -17.01 -2.14
N TYR A 247 20.68 -17.65 -1.02
CA TYR A 247 20.62 -16.97 0.29
C TYR A 247 21.98 -16.37 0.69
N LYS A 248 23.08 -17.06 0.41
CA LYS A 248 24.46 -16.61 0.72
C LYS A 248 24.99 -15.55 -0.24
N THR A 249 24.60 -15.59 -1.52
CA THR A 249 25.10 -14.65 -2.54
C THR A 249 24.30 -13.35 -2.66
N VAL A 250 23.04 -13.35 -2.23
CA VAL A 250 22.14 -12.19 -2.37
C VAL A 250 21.96 -11.40 -1.05
N SER A 251 22.37 -11.94 0.10
CA SER A 251 22.49 -11.19 1.37
C SER A 251 23.73 -10.28 1.39
#